data_AF-A0A0E3S0S4-F1
#
_entry.id   AF-A0A0E3S0S4-F1
#
_cell.length_a   1.000
_cell.length_b   1.000
_cell.length_c   1.000
_cell.angle_alpha   90.00
_cell.angle_beta   90.00
_cell.angle_gamma   90.00
#
_symmetry.space_group_name_H-M   'P 1'
#
loop_
_entity.id
_entity.type
_entity.pdbx_description
1 polymer ?
#
loop_
_entity_poly.entity_id
_entity_poly.type
_entity_poly.pdbx_seq_one_letter_code
_entity_poly.pdbx_strand_id
1 'polypeptide(L)'
;MKRTSKEWKDKRAEFIKGKACVWCGSSERLCVHTPGAFSPAGVRSGIYSLAYARFREVYRQKYQKFEHILTGKHRHKSHPAWHKASTVHKAEPDHTDLEAQCIEVLVEDTEEGNFKKLYHEWLEESGIEQLIEEETRKAEEEYASLEHAIVLCKRCHFASLKGMELCPVCRKKYKSSKYETCFDCLPDDKKKDVLGRQREKEDFPEKSEQFFDKSFTEEP
;
A
#
# COMPACT_ATOMS: atom_id res chain seq x y z
N MET A 1 15.75 12.04 21.05
CA MET A 1 16.22 13.44 20.89
C MET A 1 15.15 14.28 20.20
N LYS A 2 14.78 15.47 20.72
CA LYS A 2 13.76 16.32 20.07
C LYS A 2 14.33 16.98 18.81
N ARG A 3 13.58 16.98 17.70
CA ARG A 3 14.00 17.60 16.41
C ARG A 3 14.23 19.11 16.48
N THR A 4 13.72 19.76 17.52
CA THR A 4 13.90 21.19 17.76
C THR A 4 15.17 21.49 18.55
N SER A 5 15.83 20.47 19.13
CA SER A 5 17.03 20.66 19.93
C SER A 5 18.19 21.16 19.09
N LYS A 6 19.12 21.88 19.74
CA LYS A 6 20.37 22.33 19.12
C LYS A 6 21.20 21.13 18.65
N GLU A 7 21.34 20.14 19.52
CA GLU A 7 22.06 18.88 19.24
C GLU A 7 21.58 18.20 17.95
N TRP A 8 20.26 18.13 17.73
CA TRP A 8 19.71 17.57 16.50
C TRP A 8 20.05 18.42 15.27
N LYS A 9 19.96 19.75 15.40
CA LYS A 9 20.28 20.68 14.31
C LYS A 9 21.75 20.58 13.91
N ASP A 10 22.64 20.46 14.88
CA ASP A 10 24.09 20.32 14.68
C ASP A 10 24.41 18.97 14.02
N LYS A 11 23.91 17.86 14.57
CA LYS A 11 24.03 16.52 13.97
C LYS A 11 23.50 16.47 12.54
N ARG A 12 22.35 17.09 12.30
CA ARG A 12 21.75 17.20 10.96
C ARG A 12 22.64 18.01 10.01
N ALA A 13 23.20 19.13 10.45
CA ALA A 13 24.06 19.97 9.63
C ALA A 13 25.34 19.23 9.25
N GLU A 14 25.95 18.53 10.21
CA GLU A 14 27.11 17.67 9.98
C GLU A 14 26.78 16.54 9.00
N PHE A 15 25.65 15.86 9.19
CA PHE A 15 25.23 14.78 8.29
C PHE A 15 25.00 15.24 6.84
N ILE A 16 24.53 16.48 6.63
CA ILE A 16 24.28 17.03 5.28
C ILE A 16 25.57 17.56 4.63
N LYS A 17 26.58 17.96 5.43
CA LYS A 17 27.80 18.60 4.96
C LYS A 17 28.50 17.76 3.88
N GLY A 18 28.74 18.36 2.72
CA GLY A 18 29.43 17.70 1.60
C GLY A 18 28.59 16.65 0.85
N LYS A 19 27.34 16.41 1.23
CA LYS A 19 26.44 15.49 0.52
C LYS A 19 25.61 16.23 -0.53
N ALA A 20 25.07 15.46 -1.46
CA ALA A 20 24.12 15.92 -2.47
C ALA A 20 22.84 15.08 -2.40
N CYS A 21 21.78 15.54 -3.08
CA CYS A 21 20.55 14.78 -3.24
C CYS A 21 20.82 13.44 -3.92
N VAL A 22 20.53 12.33 -3.25
CA VAL A 22 20.74 10.97 -3.78
C VAL A 22 19.94 10.73 -5.07
N TRP A 23 18.79 11.39 -5.23
CA TRP A 23 17.91 11.19 -6.38
C TRP A 23 18.33 11.99 -7.61
N CYS A 24 18.65 13.28 -7.45
CA CYS A 24 18.87 14.18 -8.58
C CYS A 24 20.24 14.86 -8.60
N GLY A 25 21.12 14.57 -7.64
CA GLY A 25 22.47 15.15 -7.56
C GLY A 25 22.54 16.63 -7.17
N SER A 26 21.40 17.31 -6.96
CA SER A 26 21.39 18.72 -6.54
C SER A 26 22.05 18.89 -5.17
N SER A 27 22.85 19.93 -5.00
CA SER A 27 23.41 20.37 -3.72
C SER A 27 22.52 21.42 -3.02
N GLU A 28 21.40 21.80 -3.64
CA GLU A 28 20.54 22.87 -3.14
C GLU A 28 19.43 22.35 -2.23
N ARG A 29 19.11 23.15 -1.19
CA ARG A 29 17.94 22.96 -0.30
C ARG A 29 17.82 21.50 0.19
N LEU A 30 18.89 20.98 0.77
CA LEU A 30 18.99 19.61 1.23
C LEU A 30 18.27 19.38 2.57
N CYS A 31 17.70 18.19 2.72
CA CYS A 31 17.10 17.71 3.94
C CYS A 31 17.39 16.22 4.13
N VAL A 32 17.37 15.82 5.39
CA VAL A 32 17.46 14.42 5.81
C VAL A 32 16.09 13.78 5.58
N HIS A 33 16.09 12.65 4.89
CA HIS A 33 14.93 11.82 4.65
C HIS A 33 15.19 10.44 5.21
N THR A 34 14.29 9.93 6.04
CA THR A 34 14.28 8.52 6.40
C THR A 34 13.10 7.89 5.66
N PRO A 35 13.32 6.85 4.84
CA PRO A 35 12.23 6.16 4.18
C PRO A 35 11.19 5.68 5.19
N GLY A 36 9.91 5.69 4.80
CA GLY A 36 8.80 5.39 5.70
C GLY A 36 8.96 4.05 6.42
N ALA A 37 9.46 3.02 5.72
CA ALA A 37 9.70 1.69 6.27
C ALA A 37 10.64 1.66 7.49
N PHE A 38 11.55 2.62 7.61
CA PHE A 38 12.51 2.74 8.72
C PHE A 38 12.15 3.90 9.66
N SER A 39 11.00 4.54 9.46
CA SER A 39 10.51 5.54 10.41
C SER A 39 9.77 4.85 11.55
N PRO A 40 9.85 5.34 12.79
CA PRO A 40 9.11 4.75 13.92
C PRO A 40 7.60 4.61 13.63
N ALA A 41 7.02 5.62 12.98
CA ALA A 41 5.61 5.58 12.56
C ALA A 41 5.34 4.49 11.52
N GLY A 42 6.25 4.28 10.56
CA GLY A 42 6.10 3.24 9.54
C GLY A 42 6.30 1.83 10.07
N VAL A 43 7.26 1.62 10.98
CA VAL A 43 7.45 0.34 11.68
C VAL A 43 6.20 0.00 12.49
N ARG A 44 5.72 0.93 13.33
CA ARG A 44 4.48 0.77 14.09
C ARG A 44 3.29 0.45 13.20
N SER A 45 3.08 1.25 12.14
CA SER A 45 1.97 1.04 11.21
C SER A 45 2.08 -0.29 10.45
N GLY A 46 3.29 -0.73 10.11
CA GLY A 46 3.56 -2.00 9.45
C GLY A 46 3.18 -3.20 10.32
N ILE A 47 3.65 -3.21 11.57
CA ILE A 47 3.32 -4.26 12.54
C ILE A 47 1.80 -4.29 12.79
N TYR A 48 1.18 -3.13 13.03
CA TYR A 48 -0.26 -3.04 13.23
C TYR A 48 -1.06 -3.55 12.03
N SER A 49 -0.64 -3.22 10.80
CA SER A 49 -1.32 -3.69 9.58
C SER A 49 -1.23 -5.20 9.42
N LEU A 50 -0.06 -5.78 9.75
CA LEU A 50 0.14 -7.23 9.73
C LEU A 50 -0.70 -7.94 10.80
N ALA A 51 -0.73 -7.37 12.02
CA ALA A 51 -1.56 -7.85 13.12
C ALA A 51 -3.04 -7.83 12.76
N TYR A 52 -3.52 -6.72 12.19
CA TYR A 52 -4.89 -6.58 11.73
C TYR A 52 -5.25 -7.60 10.64
N ALA A 53 -4.36 -7.81 9.66
CA ALA A 53 -4.56 -8.82 8.62
C ALA A 53 -4.67 -10.23 9.20
N ARG A 54 -3.81 -10.56 10.17
CA ARG A 54 -3.84 -11.84 10.88
C ARG A 54 -5.10 -12.00 11.72
N PHE A 55 -5.49 -10.96 12.45
CA PHE A 55 -6.70 -11.00 13.26
C PHE A 55 -7.95 -11.18 12.41
N ARG A 56 -8.06 -10.54 11.24
CA ARG A 56 -9.20 -10.77 10.34
C ARG A 56 -9.38 -12.24 10.00
N GLU A 57 -8.29 -12.98 9.81
CA GLU A 57 -8.37 -14.43 9.57
C GLU A 57 -8.81 -15.20 10.83
N VAL A 58 -8.27 -14.84 12.00
CA VAL A 58 -8.70 -15.44 13.28
C VAL A 58 -10.19 -15.18 13.54
N TYR A 59 -10.64 -13.96 13.30
CA TYR A 59 -12.04 -13.57 13.46
C TYR A 59 -12.93 -14.37 12.51
N ARG A 60 -12.54 -14.41 11.23
CA ARG A 60 -13.22 -15.18 10.20
C ARG A 60 -13.37 -16.66 10.59
N GLN A 61 -12.33 -17.27 11.14
CA GLN A 61 -12.36 -18.69 11.53
C GLN A 61 -13.18 -18.96 12.79
N LYS A 62 -13.19 -18.03 13.75
CA LYS A 62 -13.84 -18.24 15.05
C LYS A 62 -15.31 -17.86 15.07
N TYR A 63 -15.68 -16.79 14.38
CA TYR A 63 -16.98 -16.14 14.54
C TYR A 63 -17.83 -16.17 13.28
N GLN A 64 -17.22 -16.41 12.11
CA GLN A 64 -17.93 -16.39 10.85
C GLN A 64 -18.07 -17.78 10.25
N LYS A 65 -19.25 -18.05 9.71
CA LYS A 65 -19.56 -19.27 8.97
C LYS A 65 -19.87 -18.92 7.52
N PHE A 66 -19.20 -19.60 6.61
CA PHE A 66 -19.37 -19.42 5.18
C PHE A 66 -19.89 -20.69 4.53
N GLU A 67 -20.75 -20.50 3.53
CA GLU A 67 -21.21 -21.58 2.65
C GLU A 67 -20.81 -21.29 1.20
N HIS A 68 -20.56 -22.34 0.45
CA HIS A 68 -20.21 -22.26 -0.96
C HIS A 68 -21.47 -22.50 -1.80
N ILE A 69 -21.93 -21.46 -2.48
CA ILE A 69 -23.10 -21.54 -3.34
C ILE A 69 -22.65 -21.60 -4.80
N LEU A 70 -23.16 -22.58 -5.54
CA LEU A 70 -22.93 -22.68 -6.98
C LEU A 70 -23.65 -21.52 -7.68
N THR A 71 -22.94 -20.76 -8.50
CA THR A 71 -23.51 -19.60 -9.20
C THR A 71 -24.35 -19.99 -10.42
N GLY A 72 -24.37 -21.27 -10.78
CA GLY A 72 -24.92 -21.77 -12.04
C GLY A 72 -24.10 -21.36 -13.27
N LYS A 73 -22.98 -20.64 -13.08
CA LYS A 73 -22.04 -20.30 -14.13
C LYS A 73 -20.90 -21.31 -14.13
N HIS A 74 -20.40 -21.59 -15.32
CA HIS A 74 -19.23 -22.45 -15.50
C HIS A 74 -18.08 -21.62 -16.03
N ARG A 75 -16.88 -21.89 -15.52
CA ARG A 75 -15.65 -21.35 -16.09
C ARG A 75 -14.99 -22.46 -16.91
N HIS A 76 -14.64 -22.15 -18.14
CA HIS A 76 -13.72 -22.99 -18.89
C HIS A 76 -12.36 -22.91 -18.22
N LYS A 77 -11.75 -24.05 -17.88
CA LYS A 77 -10.33 -24.05 -17.56
C LYS A 77 -9.59 -23.58 -18.80
N SER A 78 -8.82 -22.50 -18.69
CA SER A 78 -7.93 -22.08 -19.75
C SER A 78 -6.87 -23.16 -19.92
N HIS A 79 -7.08 -24.05 -20.91
CA HIS A 79 -6.14 -25.13 -21.16
C HIS A 79 -4.79 -24.51 -21.57
N PRO A 80 -3.64 -24.95 -21.02
CA PRO A 80 -2.34 -24.37 -21.36
C PRO A 80 -2.01 -24.39 -22.87
N ALA A 81 -2.63 -25.31 -23.59
CA ALA A 81 -2.53 -25.38 -25.06
C ALA A 81 -3.26 -24.22 -25.76
N TRP A 82 -4.39 -23.72 -25.26
CA TRP A 82 -5.23 -22.71 -25.91
C TRP A 82 -4.57 -21.33 -26.06
N HIS A 83 -3.42 -21.13 -25.42
CA HIS A 83 -2.60 -19.94 -25.58
C HIS A 83 -1.49 -20.09 -26.65
N LYS A 84 -1.38 -21.26 -27.31
CA LYS A 84 -0.41 -21.47 -28.40
C LYS A 84 -1.00 -21.02 -29.73
N ALA A 85 -0.23 -20.26 -30.51
CA ALA A 85 -0.66 -19.76 -31.82
C ALA A 85 -1.00 -20.86 -32.85
N SER A 86 -0.52 -22.09 -32.62
CA SER A 86 -0.81 -23.25 -33.46
C SER A 86 -2.09 -24.01 -33.08
N THR A 87 -2.81 -23.57 -32.04
CA THR A 87 -4.02 -24.26 -31.60
C THR A 87 -5.19 -23.96 -32.52
N VAL A 88 -5.68 -25.01 -33.18
CA VAL A 88 -6.92 -24.97 -33.96
C VAL A 88 -8.08 -25.10 -32.97
N HIS A 89 -8.86 -24.02 -32.82
CA HIS A 89 -10.08 -24.05 -32.03
C HIS A 89 -11.12 -24.94 -32.74
N LYS A 90 -11.74 -25.87 -32.00
CA LYS A 90 -12.90 -26.62 -32.51
C LYS A 90 -14.04 -25.62 -32.78
N ALA A 91 -14.83 -25.87 -33.83
CA ALA A 91 -15.95 -25.01 -34.20
C ALA A 91 -17.10 -25.07 -33.17
N GLU A 92 -17.23 -26.18 -32.45
CA GLU A 92 -18.20 -26.36 -31.37
C GLU A 92 -17.53 -26.22 -30.00
N PRO A 93 -18.17 -25.53 -29.02
CA PRO A 93 -17.65 -25.40 -27.67
C PRO A 93 -17.51 -26.76 -26.98
N ASP A 94 -16.30 -27.06 -26.52
CA ASP A 94 -16.03 -28.27 -25.74
C ASP A 94 -16.46 -28.04 -24.28
N HIS A 95 -17.55 -28.69 -23.86
CA HIS A 95 -18.10 -28.58 -22.51
C HIS A 95 -17.53 -29.64 -21.54
N THR A 96 -16.53 -30.43 -21.95
CA THR A 96 -15.98 -31.50 -21.12
C THR A 96 -15.09 -31.02 -19.97
N ASP A 97 -14.60 -29.77 -20.01
CA ASP A 97 -13.71 -29.17 -19.00
C ASP A 97 -14.32 -27.91 -18.35
N LEU A 98 -15.59 -28.02 -17.97
CA LEU A 98 -16.32 -26.98 -17.23
C LEU A 98 -16.12 -27.16 -15.73
N GLU A 99 -15.52 -26.17 -15.07
CA GLU A 99 -15.49 -26.10 -13.62
C GLU A 99 -16.66 -25.23 -13.14
N ALA A 100 -17.47 -25.78 -12.25
CA ALA A 100 -18.57 -25.04 -11.65
C ALA A 100 -18.02 -23.87 -10.83
N GLN A 101 -18.51 -22.67 -11.09
CA GLN A 101 -18.13 -21.51 -10.30
C GLN A 101 -18.94 -21.51 -9.01
N CYS A 102 -18.25 -21.45 -7.88
CA CYS A 102 -18.85 -21.18 -6.58
C CYS A 102 -18.53 -19.76 -6.13
N ILE A 103 -19.44 -19.19 -5.35
CA ILE A 103 -19.18 -18.01 -4.52
C ILE A 103 -19.29 -18.42 -3.07
N GLU A 104 -18.46 -17.82 -2.24
CA GLU A 104 -18.51 -17.98 -0.81
C GLU A 104 -19.39 -16.88 -0.23
N VAL A 105 -20.39 -17.28 0.57
CA VAL A 105 -21.37 -16.36 1.15
C VAL A 105 -21.30 -16.51 2.67
N LEU A 106 -21.22 -15.37 3.36
CA LEU A 106 -21.32 -15.31 4.82
C LEU A 106 -22.76 -15.66 5.22
N VAL A 107 -22.91 -16.72 6.01
CA VAL A 107 -24.21 -17.22 6.46
C VAL A 107 -24.49 -16.78 7.89
N GLU A 108 -23.46 -16.72 8.72
CA GLU A 108 -23.59 -16.39 10.15
C GLU A 108 -22.35 -15.67 10.64
N ASP A 109 -22.55 -14.65 11.47
CA ASP A 109 -21.51 -13.97 12.24
C ASP A 109 -21.97 -13.88 13.69
N THR A 110 -21.34 -14.66 14.57
CA THR A 110 -21.77 -14.79 15.97
C THR A 110 -21.39 -13.58 16.83
N GLU A 111 -20.50 -12.72 16.34
CA GLU A 111 -19.94 -11.57 17.09
C GLU A 111 -19.97 -10.29 16.25
N GLU A 112 -21.01 -10.14 15.44
CA GLU A 112 -21.22 -8.94 14.61
C GLU A 112 -21.23 -7.68 15.50
N GLY A 113 -20.48 -6.65 15.07
CA GLY A 113 -20.34 -5.38 15.81
C GLY A 113 -19.28 -5.39 16.93
N ASN A 114 -18.78 -6.56 17.36
CA ASN A 114 -17.75 -6.66 18.40
C ASN A 114 -16.30 -6.71 17.88
N PHE A 115 -16.10 -6.66 16.55
CA PHE A 115 -14.79 -6.81 15.91
C PHE A 115 -13.68 -5.95 16.55
N LYS A 116 -13.95 -4.67 16.80
CA LYS A 116 -12.97 -3.74 17.37
C LYS A 116 -12.55 -4.17 18.79
N LYS A 117 -13.53 -4.55 19.62
CA LYS A 117 -13.28 -5.01 20.99
C LYS A 117 -12.43 -6.29 20.98
N LEU A 118 -12.86 -7.29 20.20
CA LEU A 118 -12.15 -8.57 20.05
C LEU A 118 -10.75 -8.38 19.48
N TYR A 119 -10.54 -7.40 18.60
CA TYR A 119 -9.21 -7.09 18.08
C TYR A 119 -8.28 -6.55 19.17
N HIS A 120 -8.76 -5.65 20.04
CA HIS A 120 -7.96 -5.12 21.14
C HIS A 120 -7.62 -6.20 22.18
N GLU A 121 -8.59 -7.02 22.56
CA GLU A 121 -8.37 -8.18 23.45
C GLU A 121 -7.33 -9.13 22.83
N TRP A 122 -7.47 -9.45 21.55
CA TRP A 122 -6.51 -10.31 20.85
C TRP A 122 -5.11 -9.70 20.74
N LEU A 123 -4.97 -8.38 20.57
CA LEU A 123 -3.69 -7.69 20.52
C LEU A 123 -2.93 -7.82 21.86
N GLU A 124 -3.65 -7.65 22.97
CA GLU A 124 -3.13 -7.80 24.33
C GLU A 124 -2.72 -9.26 24.59
N GLU A 125 -3.61 -10.22 24.34
CA GLU A 125 -3.36 -11.65 24.53
C GLU A 125 -2.20 -12.18 23.68
N SER A 126 -2.06 -11.66 22.45
CA SER A 126 -1.01 -12.10 21.53
C SER A 126 0.37 -11.48 21.81
N GLY A 127 0.46 -10.53 22.75
CA GLY A 127 1.70 -9.79 23.04
C GLY A 127 2.14 -8.85 21.90
N ILE A 128 1.25 -8.53 20.95
CA ILE A 128 1.58 -7.71 19.79
C ILE A 128 1.79 -6.25 20.20
N GLU A 129 1.07 -5.77 21.22
CA GLU A 129 1.29 -4.42 21.74
C GLU A 129 2.73 -4.23 22.25
N GLN A 130 3.24 -5.21 23.00
CA GLN A 130 4.62 -5.22 23.49
C GLN A 130 5.63 -5.26 22.33
N LEU A 131 5.35 -6.06 21.30
CA LEU A 131 6.16 -6.10 20.08
C LEU A 131 6.17 -4.74 19.38
N ILE A 132 5.01 -4.08 19.25
CA ILE A 132 4.92 -2.74 18.65
C ILE A 132 5.77 -1.75 19.43
N GLU A 133 5.70 -1.76 20.76
CA GLU A 133 6.48 -0.85 21.61
C GLU A 133 7.99 -1.09 21.45
N GLU A 134 8.44 -2.34 21.56
CA GLU A 134 9.85 -2.70 21.43
C GLU A 134 10.43 -2.32 20.07
N GLU A 135 9.74 -2.68 18.99
CA GLU A 135 10.22 -2.39 17.63
C GLU A 135 10.13 -0.89 17.30
N THR A 136 9.14 -0.18 17.85
CA THR A 136 9.07 1.29 17.71
C THR A 136 10.24 1.96 18.44
N ARG A 137 10.60 1.48 19.64
CA ARG A 137 11.74 2.01 20.40
C ARG A 137 13.06 1.80 19.64
N LYS A 138 13.31 0.60 19.12
CA LYS A 138 14.49 0.33 18.27
C LYS A 138 14.52 1.26 17.06
N ALA A 139 13.38 1.41 16.37
CA ALA A 139 13.27 2.32 15.25
C ALA A 139 13.53 3.79 15.63
N GLU A 140 13.16 4.24 16.84
CA GLU A 140 13.48 5.59 17.33
C GLU A 140 14.98 5.80 17.54
N GLU A 141 15.67 4.78 18.03
CA GLU A 141 17.13 4.79 18.21
C GLU A 141 17.86 4.84 16.86
N GLU A 142 17.50 3.98 15.91
CA GLU A 142 18.01 3.97 14.54
C GLU A 142 17.68 5.28 13.79
N TYR A 143 16.47 5.81 13.99
CA TYR A 143 16.07 7.09 13.42
C TYR A 143 16.91 8.24 13.97
N ALA A 144 17.17 8.24 15.28
CA ALA A 144 18.02 9.23 15.93
C ALA A 144 19.49 9.09 15.52
N SER A 145 19.96 7.88 15.22
CA SER A 145 21.32 7.60 14.75
C SER A 145 21.56 8.14 13.33
N LEU A 146 20.49 8.33 12.54
CA LEU A 146 20.52 8.66 11.09
C LEU A 146 21.04 7.51 10.22
N GLU A 147 21.01 6.27 10.72
CA GLU A 147 21.57 5.09 10.04
C GLU A 147 20.94 4.83 8.67
N HIS A 148 19.60 4.82 8.59
CA HIS A 148 18.86 4.61 7.34
C HIS A 148 18.49 5.92 6.63
N ALA A 149 19.05 7.04 7.07
CA ALA A 149 18.72 8.33 6.50
C ALA A 149 19.49 8.58 5.20
N ILE A 150 18.81 9.18 4.23
CA ILE A 150 19.39 9.65 2.98
C ILE A 150 19.24 11.17 2.86
N VAL A 151 20.08 11.80 2.04
CA VAL A 151 19.95 13.23 1.75
C VAL A 151 19.16 13.41 0.46
N LEU A 152 18.08 14.20 0.53
CA LEU A 152 17.28 14.60 -0.61
C LEU A 152 17.18 16.12 -0.68
N CYS A 153 17.05 16.69 -1.87
CA CYS A 153 16.59 18.07 -2.00
C CYS A 153 15.10 18.15 -1.64
N LYS A 154 14.61 19.33 -1.22
CA LYS A 154 13.21 19.52 -0.83
C LYS A 154 12.19 19.01 -1.87
N ARG A 155 12.51 19.12 -3.17
CA ARG A 155 11.65 18.63 -4.26
C ARG A 155 11.55 17.09 -4.27
N CYS A 156 12.69 16.40 -4.19
CA CYS A 156 12.73 14.94 -4.15
C CYS A 156 12.15 14.41 -2.83
N HIS A 157 12.41 15.09 -1.72
CA HIS A 157 11.81 14.75 -0.43
C HIS A 157 10.28 14.78 -0.47
N PHE A 158 9.70 15.87 -1.01
CA PHE A 158 8.26 15.98 -1.18
C PHE A 158 7.68 14.90 -2.09
N ALA A 159 8.37 14.59 -3.20
CA ALA A 159 7.96 13.52 -4.10
C ALA A 159 7.95 12.15 -3.39
N SER A 160 8.97 11.84 -2.60
CA SER A 160 9.03 10.61 -1.79
C SER A 160 7.84 10.48 -0.84
N LEU A 161 7.49 11.57 -0.12
CA LEU A 161 6.33 11.59 0.78
C LEU A 161 4.98 11.36 0.08
N LYS A 162 4.91 11.64 -1.24
CA LYS A 162 3.73 11.39 -2.07
C LYS A 162 3.77 10.03 -2.78
N GLY A 163 4.71 9.16 -2.46
CA GLY A 163 4.88 7.87 -3.12
C GLY A 163 5.29 8.01 -4.59
N MET A 164 6.01 9.08 -4.93
CA MET A 164 6.54 9.34 -6.26
C MET A 164 8.05 9.21 -6.29
N GLU A 165 8.58 8.76 -7.42
CA GLU A 165 10.01 8.59 -7.67
C GLU A 165 10.42 9.27 -8.98
N LEU A 166 11.71 9.52 -9.19
CA LEU A 166 12.18 10.07 -10.46
C LEU A 166 11.96 9.08 -11.60
N CYS A 167 11.54 9.60 -12.75
CA CYS A 167 11.41 8.78 -13.94
C CYS A 167 12.78 8.20 -14.33
N PRO A 168 12.88 6.88 -14.54
CA PRO A 168 14.16 6.23 -14.87
C PRO A 168 14.71 6.67 -16.23
N VAL A 169 13.83 7.09 -17.15
CA VAL A 169 14.18 7.50 -18.52
C VAL A 169 14.72 8.93 -18.55
N CYS A 170 13.89 9.92 -18.18
CA CYS A 170 14.29 11.33 -18.33
C CYS A 170 15.01 11.90 -17.11
N ARG A 171 14.89 11.27 -15.93
CA ARG A 171 15.41 11.76 -14.63
C ARG A 171 15.02 13.20 -14.26
N LYS A 172 14.04 13.78 -14.96
CA LYS A 172 13.57 15.16 -14.79
C LYS A 172 12.20 15.23 -14.14
N LYS A 173 11.26 14.38 -14.56
CA LYS A 173 9.91 14.30 -14.02
C LYS A 173 9.79 13.17 -13.01
N TYR A 174 8.80 13.28 -12.13
CA TYR A 174 8.43 12.23 -11.19
C TYR A 174 7.34 11.33 -11.79
N LYS A 175 7.29 10.09 -11.31
CA LYS A 175 6.24 9.10 -11.62
C LYS A 175 5.70 8.52 -10.31
N SER A 176 4.45 8.07 -10.32
CA SER A 176 3.94 7.18 -9.27
C SER A 176 4.60 5.81 -9.41
N SER A 177 4.78 5.11 -8.29
CA SER A 177 5.25 3.71 -8.27
C SER A 177 4.41 2.76 -9.13
N LYS A 178 3.14 3.11 -9.39
CA LYS A 178 2.22 2.32 -10.26
C LYS A 178 2.60 2.34 -11.74
N TYR A 179 3.37 3.33 -12.19
CA TYR A 179 3.75 3.48 -13.60
C TYR A 179 5.24 3.22 -13.79
N GLU A 180 5.62 2.68 -14.94
CA GLU A 180 7.03 2.42 -15.29
C GLU A 180 7.82 3.71 -15.55
N THR A 181 7.20 4.71 -16.17
CA THR A 181 7.82 5.99 -16.53
C THR A 181 6.91 7.18 -16.18
N CYS A 182 7.41 8.42 -16.34
CA CYS A 182 6.53 9.58 -16.31
C CYS A 182 5.66 9.64 -17.56
N PHE A 183 4.59 10.44 -17.50
CA PHE A 183 3.62 10.60 -18.59
C PHE A 183 4.28 10.96 -19.93
N ASP A 184 5.24 11.88 -19.94
CA ASP A 184 5.93 12.29 -21.17
C ASP A 184 6.72 11.16 -21.84
N CYS A 185 7.31 10.29 -21.03
CA CYS A 185 8.13 9.17 -21.49
C CYS A 185 7.28 7.93 -21.82
N LEU A 186 5.96 7.97 -21.59
CA LEU A 186 5.09 6.88 -22.02
C LEU A 186 4.97 6.86 -23.56
N PRO A 187 4.85 5.68 -24.17
CA PRO A 187 4.40 5.52 -25.55
C PRO A 187 3.05 6.21 -25.82
N ASP A 188 2.83 6.70 -27.04
CA ASP A 188 1.67 7.55 -27.36
C ASP A 188 0.33 6.80 -27.30
N ASP A 189 0.32 5.49 -27.57
CA ASP A 189 -0.80 4.59 -27.33
C ASP A 189 -1.18 4.59 -25.84
N LYS A 190 -0.22 4.36 -24.95
CA LYS A 190 -0.45 4.38 -23.49
C LYS A 190 -0.86 5.76 -22.97
N LYS A 191 -0.37 6.85 -23.57
CA LYS A 191 -0.79 8.21 -23.21
C LYS A 191 -2.27 8.44 -23.50
N LYS A 192 -2.77 7.95 -24.64
CA LYS A 192 -4.19 8.07 -25.01
C LYS A 192 -5.08 7.32 -24.01
N ASP A 193 -4.67 6.14 -23.56
CA ASP A 193 -5.42 5.37 -22.55
C ASP A 193 -5.51 6.08 -21.20
N VAL A 194 -4.43 6.75 -20.79
CA VAL A 194 -4.42 7.52 -19.53
C VAL A 194 -5.34 8.74 -19.64
N LEU A 195 -5.27 9.47 -20.75
CA LEU A 195 -6.15 10.62 -21.00
C LEU A 195 -7.61 10.21 -21.19
N GLY A 196 -7.88 9.05 -21.79
CA GLY A 196 -9.21 8.45 -21.91
C GLY A 196 -9.83 8.20 -20.55
N ARG A 197 -9.12 7.50 -19.67
CA ARG A 197 -9.56 7.24 -18.29
C ARG A 197 -9.77 8.50 -17.44
N GLN A 198 -9.03 9.58 -17.72
CA GLN A 198 -9.26 10.86 -17.03
C GLN A 198 -10.55 11.52 -17.49
N ARG A 199 -10.82 11.54 -18.81
CA ARG A 199 -12.08 12.06 -19.36
C ARG A 199 -13.29 11.26 -18.88
N GLU A 200 -13.22 9.94 -18.87
CA GLU A 200 -14.29 9.08 -18.35
C GLU A 200 -14.62 9.37 -16.87
N LYS A 201 -13.62 9.75 -16.06
CA LYS A 201 -13.82 10.16 -14.65
C LYS A 201 -14.35 11.58 -14.49
N GLU A 202 -14.07 12.47 -15.44
CA GLU A 202 -14.65 13.82 -15.47
C GLU A 202 -16.10 13.78 -15.94
N ASP A 203 -16.42 12.90 -16.89
CA ASP A 203 -17.77 12.70 -17.44
C ASP A 203 -18.70 11.91 -16.50
N PHE A 204 -18.13 11.11 -15.59
CA PHE A 204 -18.86 10.45 -14.50
C PHE A 204 -18.21 10.80 -13.15
N PRO A 205 -18.58 11.94 -12.53
CA PRO A 205 -18.21 12.19 -11.14
C PRO A 205 -18.92 11.15 -10.27
N GLU A 206 -18.25 10.04 -9.99
CA GLU A 206 -18.67 9.10 -8.95
C GLU A 206 -18.86 9.92 -7.67
N LYS A 207 -20.13 10.05 -7.25
CA LYS A 207 -20.50 10.41 -5.89
C LYS A 207 -20.00 9.30 -4.95
N SER A 208 -18.72 9.29 -4.64
CA SER A 208 -18.12 8.46 -3.60
C SER A 208 -17.48 9.34 -2.54
N GLU A 209 -18.25 10.29 -2.02
CA GLU A 209 -18.08 10.82 -0.67
C GLU A 209 -19.42 10.63 0.05
N GLN A 210 -19.65 9.42 0.55
CA GLN A 210 -20.53 9.14 1.71
C GLN A 210 -20.51 7.65 2.00
N PHE A 211 -19.44 7.18 2.64
CA PHE A 211 -19.46 6.11 3.65
C PHE A 211 -18.14 6.23 4.43
N PHE A 212 -17.86 7.43 4.95
CA PHE A 212 -17.03 7.56 6.13
C PHE A 212 -17.98 7.57 7.31
N ASP A 213 -17.99 6.45 8.02
CA ASP A 213 -18.72 6.21 9.25
C ASP A 213 -18.57 7.41 10.20
N LYS A 214 -19.68 8.13 10.40
CA LYS A 214 -19.82 9.13 11.43
C LYS A 214 -20.05 8.40 12.75
N SER A 215 -18.98 8.03 13.42
CA SER A 215 -19.06 7.58 14.81
C SER A 215 -17.77 7.85 15.57
N PHE A 216 -17.26 9.09 15.51
CA PHE A 216 -16.32 9.59 16.53
C PHE A 216 -16.35 11.11 16.62
N THR A 217 -17.47 11.65 17.10
CA THR A 217 -17.50 12.92 17.82
C THR A 217 -18.68 12.87 18.78
N GLU A 218 -18.40 12.61 20.05
CA GLU A 218 -19.06 13.20 21.20
C GLU A 218 -18.25 12.81 22.45
N GLU A 219 -17.33 13.70 22.84
CA GLU A 219 -16.92 13.86 24.24
C GLU A 219 -18.00 14.68 24.96
N PRO A 220 -18.09 14.53 26.28
CA PRO A 220 -17.38 15.46 27.16
C PRO A 220 -16.36 14.80 28.08
#